data_AF-A0A0D3DVR6-F1
#
_entry.id   AF-A0A0D3DVR6-F1
#
_cell.length_a   1.000
_cell.length_b   1.000
_cell.length_c   1.000
_cell.angle_alpha   90.00
_cell.angle_beta   90.00
_cell.angle_gamma   90.00
#
_symmetry.space_group_name_H-M   'P 1'
#
loop_
_entity.id
_entity.type
_entity.pdbx_description
1 polymer ?
#
loop_
_entity_poly.entity_id
_entity_poly.type
_entity_poly.pdbx_seq_one_letter_code
_entity_poly.pdbx_strand_id
1 'polypeptide(L)'
;MARTHLFLFLLVLSSSPLSSAATTVSSSSSSSREQEEDRIEALPGQPKVGFSQFSGYVTVNESHGRSLFYWLTESSSSPHTKPLLLWLNGG
;
A
#
# COMPACT_ATOMS: atom_id res chain seq x y z
N MET A 1 27.33 -25.95 48.19
CA MET A 1 26.00 -26.50 48.55
C MET A 1 25.46 -25.74 49.75
N ALA A 2 24.64 -24.72 49.51
CA ALA A 2 23.78 -24.10 50.53
C ALA A 2 22.77 -23.19 49.84
N ARG A 3 21.49 -23.40 50.15
CA ARG A 3 20.36 -22.44 50.13
C ARG A 3 19.59 -22.29 48.82
N THR A 4 18.86 -23.35 48.53
CA THR A 4 17.51 -23.32 47.95
C THR A 4 16.55 -22.41 48.73
N HIS A 5 15.77 -21.65 47.97
CA HIS A 5 14.33 -21.40 48.10
C HIS A 5 13.92 -19.93 47.97
N LEU A 6 12.89 -19.76 47.14
CA LEU A 6 11.78 -18.82 47.35
C LEU A 6 11.86 -17.47 46.63
N PHE A 7 11.80 -17.50 45.29
CA PHE A 7 11.09 -16.46 44.54
C PHE A 7 10.14 -17.11 43.52
N LEU A 8 9.25 -17.94 44.04
CA LEU A 8 7.91 -18.15 43.49
C LEU A 8 6.97 -17.29 44.36
N PHE A 9 6.79 -16.03 43.97
CA PHE A 9 5.73 -15.15 44.45
C PHE A 9 4.96 -14.73 43.19
N LEU A 10 3.98 -15.54 42.78
CA LEU A 10 2.57 -15.20 42.95
C LEU A 10 2.22 -13.80 42.42
N LEU A 11 1.82 -13.76 41.15
CA LEU A 11 0.49 -13.32 40.75
C LEU A 11 0.03 -11.99 41.37
N VAL A 12 0.36 -10.87 40.72
CA VAL A 12 -0.44 -9.65 40.79
C VAL A 12 -1.06 -9.43 39.41
N LEU A 13 -2.36 -9.73 39.34
CA LEU A 13 -3.30 -9.19 38.38
C LEU A 13 -3.09 -7.67 38.28
N SER A 14 -2.45 -7.20 37.21
CA SER A 14 -2.69 -5.83 36.73
C SER A 14 -3.67 -5.92 35.57
N SER A 15 -4.95 -6.04 35.90
CA SER A 15 -6.04 -5.76 34.98
C SER A 15 -5.93 -4.31 34.52
N SER A 16 -5.41 -4.11 33.31
CA SER A 16 -5.46 -2.82 32.61
C SER A 16 -6.48 -2.97 31.48
N PRO A 17 -7.44 -2.05 31.34
CA PRO A 17 -8.55 -2.21 30.41
C PRO A 17 -8.05 -2.32 28.98
N LEU A 18 -8.65 -3.25 28.23
CA LEU A 18 -8.61 -3.33 26.78
C LEU A 18 -8.93 -1.94 26.22
N SER A 19 -7.89 -1.21 25.82
CA SER A 19 -8.06 0.05 25.11
C SER A 19 -8.57 -0.33 23.73
N SER A 20 -9.88 -0.23 23.53
CA SER A 20 -10.49 -0.20 22.21
C SER A 20 -10.04 1.10 21.53
N ALA A 21 -8.79 1.12 21.07
CA ALA A 21 -8.40 2.03 20.02
C ALA A 21 -9.19 1.58 18.81
N ALA A 22 -10.31 2.23 18.55
CA ALA A 22 -10.91 2.21 17.24
C ALA A 22 -9.80 2.62 16.27
N THR A 23 -9.24 1.63 15.57
CA THR A 23 -8.36 1.86 14.43
C THR A 23 -9.20 2.66 13.45
N THR A 24 -9.07 3.98 13.56
CA THR A 24 -9.47 4.88 12.50
C THR A 24 -8.44 4.61 11.43
N VAL A 25 -8.74 3.64 10.57
CA VAL A 25 -7.99 3.40 9.34
C VAL A 25 -8.08 4.68 8.53
N SER A 26 -7.11 5.56 8.71
CA SER A 26 -6.81 6.65 7.79
C SER A 26 -6.21 6.03 6.53
N SER A 27 -7.04 5.34 5.76
CA SER A 27 -6.68 4.60 4.54
C SER A 27 -6.31 5.50 3.34
N SER A 28 -6.44 6.82 3.48
CA SER A 28 -6.15 7.78 2.41
C SER A 28 -4.67 8.16 2.28
N SER A 29 -3.88 8.08 3.36
CA SER A 29 -2.48 8.50 3.33
C SER A 29 -1.52 7.42 2.84
N SER A 30 -1.86 6.14 3.00
CA SER A 30 -1.03 5.03 2.50
C SER A 30 -1.16 4.86 0.99
N SER A 31 -2.39 4.89 0.48
CA SER A 31 -2.67 4.66 -0.95
C SER A 31 -2.00 5.67 -1.88
N SER A 32 -1.90 6.94 -1.47
CA SER A 32 -1.22 7.98 -2.26
C SER A 32 0.30 7.79 -2.32
N ARG A 33 0.93 7.24 -1.27
CA ARG A 33 2.37 6.94 -1.28
C ARG A 33 2.69 5.76 -2.19
N GLU A 34 1.89 4.69 -2.09
CA GLU A 34 2.02 3.51 -2.95
C GLU A 34 1.84 3.88 -4.43
N GLN A 35 0.89 4.77 -4.75
CA GLN A 35 0.71 5.28 -6.11
C GLN A 35 1.93 6.06 -6.63
N GLU A 36 2.57 6.86 -5.78
CA GLU A 36 3.75 7.63 -6.17
C GLU A 36 4.99 6.74 -6.36
N GLU A 37 5.07 5.59 -5.70
CA GLU A 37 6.13 4.59 -5.94
C GLU A 37 6.06 4.00 -7.36
N ASP A 38 4.88 3.93 -7.94
CA ASP A 38 4.66 3.48 -9.32
C ASP A 38 4.93 4.58 -10.37
N ARG A 39 5.31 5.80 -9.95
CA ARG A 39 5.53 6.93 -10.87
C ARG A 39 6.72 6.68 -11.78
N ILE A 40 6.50 6.86 -13.08
CA ILE A 40 7.56 6.80 -14.08
C ILE A 40 8.11 8.21 -14.30
N GLU A 41 9.32 8.46 -13.80
CA GLU A 41 10.01 9.74 -13.98
C GLU A 41 10.49 9.99 -15.41
N ALA A 42 11.01 8.95 -16.07
CA ALA A 42 11.45 9.00 -17.46
C ALA A 42 11.50 7.60 -18.08
N LEU A 43 11.20 7.51 -19.37
CA LEU A 43 11.39 6.29 -20.15
C LEU A 43 12.59 6.43 -21.11
N PRO A 44 13.38 5.37 -21.32
CA PRO A 44 14.46 5.39 -22.31
C PRO A 44 13.93 5.74 -23.70
N GLY A 45 14.50 6.79 -24.32
CA GLY A 45 14.13 7.23 -25.67
C GLY A 45 12.80 7.99 -25.77
N GLN A 46 12.06 8.18 -24.68
CA GLN A 46 10.84 8.98 -24.69
C GLN A 46 11.21 10.48 -24.72
N PRO A 47 10.66 11.28 -25.66
CA PRO A 47 10.81 12.73 -25.61
C PRO A 47 10.10 13.30 -24.37
N LYS A 48 10.38 14.56 -24.03
CA LYS A 48 9.71 15.21 -22.90
C LYS A 48 8.19 15.23 -23.14
N VAL A 49 7.44 14.67 -22.19
CA VAL A 49 5.97 14.67 -22.19
C VAL A 49 5.42 15.60 -21.11
N GLY A 50 4.21 16.11 -21.33
CA GLY A 50 3.51 17.04 -20.43
C GLY A 50 2.46 16.37 -19.54
N PHE A 51 2.54 15.06 -19.34
CA PHE A 51 1.61 14.28 -18.53
C PHE A 51 2.38 13.35 -17.59
N SER A 52 1.77 13.02 -16.46
CA SER A 52 2.27 11.99 -15.55
C SER A 52 1.93 10.61 -16.08
N GLN A 53 2.79 9.65 -15.80
CA GLN A 53 2.58 8.25 -16.13
C GLN A 53 3.06 7.38 -14.98
N PHE A 54 2.36 6.28 -14.77
CA PHE A 54 2.56 5.36 -13.66
C PHE A 54 2.51 3.93 -14.20
N SER A 55 3.30 3.03 -13.65
CA SER A 55 3.22 1.61 -13.94
C SER A 55 3.59 0.78 -12.73
N GLY A 56 2.89 -0.32 -12.55
CA GLY A 56 3.12 -1.23 -11.45
C GLY A 56 2.34 -2.52 -11.60
N TYR A 57 2.21 -3.23 -10.49
CA TYR A 57 1.47 -4.49 -10.42
C TYR A 57 0.35 -4.38 -9.39
N VAL A 58 -0.85 -4.77 -9.81
CA VAL A 58 -1.99 -4.93 -8.90
C VAL A 58 -2.20 -6.41 -8.65
N THR A 59 -2.07 -6.84 -7.40
CA THR A 59 -2.38 -8.22 -7.00
C THR A 59 -3.89 -8.46 -7.09
N VAL A 60 -4.29 -9.40 -7.94
CA VAL A 60 -5.71 -9.74 -8.18
C VAL A 60 -6.10 -11.07 -7.57
N ASN A 61 -5.12 -11.89 -7.18
CA ASN A 61 -5.35 -13.12 -6.43
C ASN A 61 -4.11 -13.46 -5.61
N GLU A 62 -4.17 -13.19 -4.31
CA GLU A 62 -3.05 -13.44 -3.38
C GLU A 62 -2.76 -14.94 -3.22
N SER A 63 -3.78 -15.78 -3.09
CA SER A 63 -3.61 -17.22 -2.85
C SER A 63 -2.90 -17.96 -3.99
N HIS A 64 -3.05 -17.46 -5.21
CA HIS A 64 -2.40 -17.96 -6.41
C HIS A 64 -1.26 -17.06 -6.90
N GLY A 65 -0.88 -16.04 -6.13
CA GLY A 65 0.22 -15.12 -6.49
C GLY A 65 0.02 -14.42 -7.84
N ARG A 66 -1.22 -14.14 -8.24
CA ARG A 66 -1.52 -13.49 -9.52
C ARG A 66 -1.56 -11.98 -9.36
N SER A 67 -0.78 -11.29 -10.19
CA SER A 67 -0.82 -9.84 -10.32
C SER A 67 -0.93 -9.43 -11.78
N LEU A 68 -1.64 -8.32 -12.03
CA LEU A 68 -1.75 -7.72 -13.34
C LEU A 68 -0.84 -6.51 -13.42
N PHE A 69 -0.04 -6.45 -14.48
CA PHE A 69 0.70 -5.25 -14.82
C PHE A 69 -0.24 -4.17 -15.38
N TYR A 70 0.00 -2.92 -15.04
CA TYR A 70 -0.67 -1.77 -15.64
C TYR A 70 0.33 -0.69 -16.06
N TRP A 71 -0.08 0.13 -17.03
CA TRP A 71 0.57 1.38 -17.38
C TRP A 71 -0.51 2.44 -17.60
N LEU A 72 -0.58 3.41 -16.68
CA LEU A 72 -1.50 4.54 -16.70
C LEU A 72 -0.78 5.77 -17.24
N THR A 73 -1.40 6.46 -18.20
CA THR A 73 -1.01 7.80 -18.62
C THR A 73 -2.13 8.77 -18.29
N GLU A 74 -1.85 9.78 -17.48
CA GLU A 74 -2.85 10.78 -17.14
C GLU A 74 -3.14 11.72 -18.34
N SER A 75 -4.28 12.41 -18.30
CA SER A 75 -4.53 13.47 -19.26
C SER A 75 -3.53 14.62 -19.06
N SER A 76 -2.96 15.13 -20.15
CA SER A 76 -2.04 16.28 -20.09
C SER A 76 -2.70 17.58 -19.62
N SER A 77 -4.03 17.64 -19.58
CA SER A 77 -4.78 18.83 -19.17
C SER A 77 -5.86 18.46 -18.16
N SER A 78 -5.78 19.04 -16.96
CA SER A 78 -6.75 18.87 -15.87
C SER A 78 -7.09 17.40 -15.59
N PRO A 79 -6.11 16.54 -15.26
CA PRO A 79 -6.32 15.09 -15.15
C PRO A 79 -7.44 14.72 -14.18
N HIS A 80 -7.59 15.43 -13.07
CA HIS A 80 -8.64 15.20 -12.07
C HIS A 80 -10.08 15.43 -12.55
N THR A 81 -10.29 16.08 -13.71
CA THR A 81 -11.63 16.31 -14.28
C THR A 81 -11.93 15.42 -15.48
N LYS A 82 -10.97 14.62 -15.92
CA LYS A 82 -11.11 13.74 -17.08
C LYS A 82 -11.58 12.35 -16.66
N PRO A 83 -12.35 11.64 -17.51
CA PRO A 83 -12.76 10.28 -17.20
C PRO A 83 -11.56 9.33 -17.26
N LEU A 84 -11.66 8.22 -16.53
CA LEU A 84 -10.74 7.09 -16.65
C LEU A 84 -11.16 6.20 -17.83
N LEU A 85 -10.23 5.89 -18.72
CA LEU A 85 -10.43 4.92 -19.80
C LEU A 85 -9.56 3.69 -19.55
N LEU A 86 -10.19 2.52 -19.47
CA LEU A 86 -9.49 1.24 -19.39
C LEU A 86 -9.38 0.65 -20.80
N TRP A 87 -8.14 0.47 -21.28
CA TRP A 87 -7.86 -0.20 -22.54
C TRP A 87 -7.41 -1.65 -22.30
N LEU A 88 -8.13 -2.59 -22.89
CA LEU A 88 -7.80 -4.02 -22.83
C LEU A 88 -7.56 -4.52 -24.25
N ASN A 89 -6.35 -4.99 -24.50
CA ASN A 89 -6.07 -5.70 -25.75
C ASN A 89 -6.67 -7.11 -25.68
N GLY A 90 -7.15 -7.59 -26.82
CA GLY A 90 -7.54 -8.98 -26.99
C GLY A 90 -6.40 -9.84 -27.55
N GLY A 91 -6.79 -11.03 -27.98
CA GLY A 91 -5.97 -12.06 -28.59
C GLY A 91 -6.84 -13.29 -28.82
#